data_AF-A0A517I125-F1
#
_entry.id   AF-A0A517I125-F1
#
_cell.length_a   1.000
_cell.length_b   1.000
_cell.length_c   1.000
_cell.angle_alpha   90.00
_cell.angle_beta   90.00
_cell.angle_gamma   90.00
#
_symmetry.space_group_name_H-M   'P 1'
#
loop_
_entity.id
_entity.type
_entity.pdbx_description
1 polymer ?
#
loop_
_entity_poly.entity_id
_entity_poly.type
_entity_poly.pdbx_seq_one_letter_code
_entity_poly.pdbx_strand_id
1 'polypeptide(L)'
;MTEQQIVVTLATKVMGWKWSFHYGMQAFGWEQAMPYDFYANCNPLHNITDAWMLVEKFKTFRATNYLAYLVFYEHVPSSIYAITPRTICDAALDALELVG
;
A
#
# COMPACT_ATOMS: atom_id res chain seq x y z
N MET A 1 2.23 -4.30 -15.52
CA MET A 1 3.38 -3.95 -14.66
C MET A 1 4.01 -5.22 -14.14
N THR A 2 5.33 -5.26 -13.94
CA THR A 2 5.98 -6.37 -13.21
C THR A 2 5.62 -6.30 -11.72
N GLU A 3 5.78 -7.39 -10.98
CA GLU A 3 5.52 -7.39 -9.53
C GLU A 3 6.35 -6.33 -8.80
N GLN A 4 7.64 -6.22 -9.14
CA GLN A 4 8.52 -5.21 -8.56
C GLN A 4 8.02 -3.78 -8.86
N GLN A 5 7.57 -3.52 -10.10
CA GLN A 5 7.00 -2.22 -10.45
C GLN A 5 5.73 -1.92 -9.65
N ILE A 6 4.87 -2.92 -9.44
CA ILE A 6 3.66 -2.76 -8.62
C ILE A 6 4.05 -2.40 -7.18
N VAL A 7 4.96 -3.15 -6.56
CA VAL A 7 5.41 -2.89 -5.17
C VAL A 7 5.99 -1.48 -5.04
N VAL A 8 6.87 -1.08 -5.96
CA VAL A 8 7.46 0.27 -5.97
C VAL A 8 6.39 1.35 -6.14
N THR A 9 5.43 1.15 -7.05
CA THR A 9 4.34 2.11 -7.27
C THR A 9 3.45 2.24 -6.05
N LEU A 10 3.04 1.14 -5.43
CA LEU A 10 2.22 1.17 -4.22
C LEU A 10 2.95 1.85 -3.05
N ALA A 11 4.21 1.50 -2.81
CA ALA A 11 5.01 2.11 -1.74
C ALA A 11 5.21 3.62 -1.96
N THR A 12 5.52 4.05 -3.18
CA THR A 12 5.84 5.46 -3.44
C THR A 12 4.61 6.34 -3.65
N LYS A 13 3.62 5.88 -4.41
CA LYS A 13 2.45 6.68 -4.80
C LYS A 13 1.31 6.58 -3.81
N VAL A 14 1.03 5.40 -3.28
CA VAL A 14 -0.07 5.22 -2.32
C VAL A 14 0.40 5.53 -0.91
N MET A 15 1.50 4.91 -0.48
CA MET A 15 1.98 5.07 0.89
C MET A 15 2.77 6.35 1.12
N GLY A 16 3.41 6.89 0.07
CA GLY A 16 4.32 8.05 0.19
C GLY A 16 5.66 7.68 0.83
N TRP A 17 6.03 6.40 0.84
CA TRP A 17 7.28 5.91 1.42
C TRP A 17 8.47 6.14 0.50
N LYS A 18 9.67 6.11 1.09
CA LYS A 18 10.93 6.22 0.37
C LYS A 18 11.76 4.97 0.57
N TRP A 19 12.52 4.58 -0.44
CA TRP A 19 13.51 3.50 -0.31
C TRP A 19 14.80 4.06 0.28
N SER A 20 15.26 3.49 1.40
CA SER A 20 16.46 3.98 2.09
C SER A 20 17.23 2.84 2.76
N PHE A 21 18.45 3.16 3.21
CA PHE A 21 19.25 2.29 4.07
C PHE A 21 19.09 2.72 5.53
N HIS A 22 18.61 1.81 6.38
CA HIS A 22 18.45 2.05 7.80
C HIS A 22 19.68 1.58 8.58
N TYR A 23 20.51 2.53 9.05
CA TYR A 23 21.78 2.24 9.70
C TYR A 23 21.66 1.37 10.96
N GLY A 24 20.63 1.59 11.79
CA GLY A 24 20.45 0.82 13.03
C GLY A 24 20.12 -0.67 12.80
N MET A 25 19.55 -1.00 11.64
CA MET A 25 19.20 -2.38 11.27
C MET A 25 20.15 -2.96 10.21
N GLN A 26 21.08 -2.16 9.70
CA GLN A 26 21.97 -2.49 8.59
C GLN A 26 21.24 -3.11 7.38
N ALA A 27 20.08 -2.56 7.02
CA ALA A 27 19.20 -3.12 6.00
C ALA A 27 18.62 -2.04 5.07
N PHE A 28 18.30 -2.41 3.83
CA PHE A 28 17.50 -1.61 2.91
C PHE A 28 16.01 -1.91 3.08
N GLY A 29 15.17 -0.89 2.96
CA GLY A 29 13.73 -1.04 3.11
C GLY A 29 12.94 0.22 2.80
N TRP A 30 11.62 0.14 2.96
CA TRP A 30 10.73 1.29 2.82
C TRP A 30 10.62 2.05 4.13
N GLU A 31 10.72 3.37 4.04
CA GLU A 31 10.70 4.27 5.18
C GLU A 31 9.50 5.23 5.07
N GLN A 32 8.75 5.31 6.16
CA GLN A 32 7.70 6.29 6.39
C GLN A 32 8.25 7.47 7.17
N ALA A 33 7.98 8.69 6.73
CA ALA A 33 8.52 9.89 7.37
C ALA A 33 7.90 10.19 8.75
N MET A 34 6.58 9.99 8.93
CA MET A 34 5.84 10.22 10.17
C MET A 34 4.61 9.30 10.30
N PRO A 35 4.42 8.57 11.41
CA PRO A 35 5.48 8.21 12.36
C PRO A 35 6.66 7.53 11.63
N TYR A 36 7.84 7.56 12.25
CA TYR A 36 9.04 6.96 11.66
C TYR A 36 8.95 5.44 11.77
N ASP A 37 8.60 4.78 10.66
CA ASP A 37 8.54 3.33 10.56
C ASP A 37 9.40 2.84 9.40
N PHE A 38 10.05 1.69 9.61
CA PHE A 38 10.90 1.03 8.62
C PHE A 38 10.39 -0.39 8.32
N TYR A 39 10.15 -0.66 7.05
CA TYR A 39 9.56 -1.91 6.56
C TYR A 39 10.57 -2.65 5.69
N ALA A 40 11.42 -3.46 6.33
CA ALA A 40 12.32 -4.39 5.64
C ALA A 40 11.51 -5.50 4.97
N ASN A 41 11.78 -5.77 3.69
CA ASN A 41 11.16 -6.87 2.93
C ASN A 41 9.63 -6.77 2.72
N CYS A 42 9.03 -5.58 2.85
CA CYS A 42 7.60 -5.39 2.56
C CYS A 42 7.27 -5.84 1.13
N ASN A 43 6.30 -6.76 1.01
CA ASN A 43 5.84 -7.32 -0.24
C ASN A 43 4.31 -7.53 -0.23
N PRO A 44 3.52 -6.47 -0.48
CA PRO A 44 2.06 -6.51 -0.38
C PRO A 44 1.40 -7.43 -1.40
N LEU A 45 2.11 -7.88 -2.45
CA LEU A 45 1.55 -8.84 -3.41
C LEU A 45 1.45 -10.26 -2.86
N HIS A 46 2.27 -10.60 -1.88
CA HIS A 46 2.43 -11.98 -1.38
C HIS A 46 2.20 -12.10 0.13
N ASN A 47 2.18 -10.98 0.87
CA ASN A 47 1.94 -10.95 2.30
C ASN A 47 0.66 -10.14 2.62
N ILE A 48 -0.30 -10.78 3.29
CA ILE A 48 -1.58 -10.15 3.62
C ILE A 48 -1.46 -9.00 4.62
N THR A 49 -0.51 -9.09 5.56
CA THR A 49 -0.26 -8.02 6.54
C THR A 49 0.26 -6.77 5.83
N ASP A 50 1.21 -6.94 4.91
CA ASP A 50 1.76 -5.84 4.10
C ASP A 50 0.67 -5.24 3.20
N ALA A 51 -0.16 -6.08 2.57
CA ALA A 51 -1.30 -5.62 1.76
C ALA A 51 -2.30 -4.82 2.61
N TRP A 52 -2.56 -5.26 3.84
CA TRP A 52 -3.50 -4.59 4.75
C TRP A 52 -3.07 -3.16 5.10
N MET A 53 -1.78 -2.83 5.01
CA MET A 53 -1.31 -1.46 5.18
C MET A 53 -1.91 -0.49 4.15
N LEU A 54 -2.20 -0.97 2.93
CA LEU A 54 -2.93 -0.20 1.93
C LEU A 54 -4.37 0.05 2.37
N VAL A 55 -5.05 -0.97 2.91
CA VAL A 55 -6.42 -0.82 3.44
C VAL A 55 -6.46 0.26 4.51
N GLU A 56 -5.53 0.23 5.46
CA GLU A 56 -5.43 1.26 6.50
C GLU A 56 -5.09 2.64 5.92
N LYS A 57 -4.20 2.72 4.93
CA LYS A 57 -3.91 3.97 4.23
C LYS A 57 -5.14 4.56 3.56
N PHE A 58 -5.90 3.75 2.81
CA PHE A 58 -7.12 4.21 2.14
C PHE A 58 -8.21 4.63 3.13
N LYS A 59 -8.30 4.06 4.34
CA LYS A 59 -9.21 4.57 5.38
C LYS A 59 -8.92 6.03 5.73
N THR A 60 -7.66 6.45 5.71
CA THR A 60 -7.30 7.86 5.96
C THR A 60 -7.84 8.80 4.87
N PHE A 61 -7.94 8.32 3.62
CA PHE A 61 -8.52 9.07 2.52
C PHE A 61 -10.02 9.30 2.65
N ARG A 62 -10.73 8.57 3.52
CA ARG A 62 -12.15 8.86 3.78
C ARG A 62 -12.40 10.33 4.15
N ALA A 63 -11.46 10.96 4.87
CA ALA A 63 -11.55 12.36 5.27
C ALA A 63 -10.89 13.34 4.28
N THR A 64 -9.83 12.92 3.59
CA THR A 64 -9.00 13.82 2.78
C THR A 64 -9.17 13.68 1.27
N ASN A 65 -9.64 12.51 0.81
CA ASN A 65 -9.86 12.19 -0.60
C ASN A 65 -10.92 11.08 -0.74
N TYR A 66 -12.18 11.46 -0.55
CA TYR A 66 -13.29 10.51 -0.45
C TYR A 66 -13.51 9.68 -1.73
N LEU A 67 -13.18 10.23 -2.90
CA LEU A 67 -13.31 9.49 -4.16
C LEU A 67 -12.31 8.34 -4.26
N ALA A 68 -11.04 8.56 -3.87
CA ALA A 68 -10.05 7.49 -3.79
C ALA A 68 -10.47 6.39 -2.80
N TYR A 69 -11.05 6.78 -1.65
CA TYR A 69 -11.62 5.85 -0.68
C TYR A 69 -12.75 5.01 -1.30
N LEU A 70 -13.72 5.63 -1.98
CA LEU A 70 -14.84 4.92 -2.60
C LEU A 70 -14.39 3.93 -3.65
N VAL A 71 -13.54 4.36 -4.59
CA VAL A 71 -13.06 3.50 -5.68
C VAL A 71 -12.31 2.29 -5.11
N PHE A 72 -11.43 2.50 -4.14
CA PHE A 72 -10.72 1.40 -3.49
C PHE A 72 -11.69 0.38 -2.85
N TYR A 73 -12.63 0.84 -2.03
CA TYR A 73 -13.54 -0.06 -1.31
C TYR A 73 -14.62 -0.70 -2.20
N GLU A 74 -14.90 -0.14 -3.38
CA GLU A 74 -15.75 -0.77 -4.40
C GLU A 74 -15.06 -1.98 -5.06
N HIS A 75 -13.74 -1.93 -5.22
CA HIS A 75 -12.95 -2.97 -5.88
C HIS A 75 -12.40 -4.02 -4.90
N VAL A 76 -12.36 -3.74 -3.59
CA VAL A 76 -12.04 -4.75 -2.57
C VAL A 76 -13.24 -5.70 -2.38
N PRO A 77 -13.06 -7.03 -2.50
CA PRO A 77 -14.14 -7.98 -2.28
C PRO A 77 -14.77 -7.87 -0.89
N SER A 78 -16.10 -7.90 -0.83
CA SER A 78 -16.85 -7.85 0.43
C SER A 78 -16.81 -9.16 1.22
N SER A 79 -16.52 -10.28 0.56
CA SER A 79 -16.38 -11.59 1.20
C SER A 79 -14.96 -11.76 1.74
N ILE A 80 -14.83 -12.04 3.04
CA ILE A 80 -13.53 -12.30 3.68
C ILE A 80 -12.74 -13.45 3.04
N TYR A 81 -13.45 -14.42 2.43
CA TYR A 81 -12.83 -15.56 1.75
C TYR A 81 -12.27 -15.21 0.37
N ALA A 82 -12.65 -14.08 -0.19
CA ALA A 82 -12.17 -13.58 -1.47
C ALA A 82 -11.09 -12.50 -1.33
N ILE A 83 -10.85 -11.99 -0.11
CA ILE A 83 -9.81 -11.02 0.16
C ILE A 83 -8.44 -11.72 0.15
N THR A 84 -7.63 -11.38 -0.83
CA THR A 84 -6.24 -11.82 -0.97
C THR A 84 -5.31 -10.60 -1.01
N PRO A 85 -3.99 -10.77 -0.79
CA PRO A 85 -3.03 -9.68 -0.96
C PRO A 85 -3.12 -9.04 -2.35
N ARG A 86 -3.28 -9.89 -3.37
CA ARG A 86 -3.41 -9.47 -4.77
C ARG A 86 -4.64 -8.60 -5.02
N THR A 87 -5.82 -9.01 -4.54
CA THR A 87 -7.06 -8.24 -4.75
C THR A 87 -7.00 -6.87 -4.08
N ILE A 88 -6.32 -6.76 -2.93
CA ILE A 88 -6.10 -5.46 -2.27
C ILE A 88 -5.16 -4.58 -3.11
N CYS A 89 -4.06 -5.16 -3.62
CA CYS A 89 -3.11 -4.41 -4.44
C CYS A 89 -3.72 -3.94 -5.75
N ASP A 90 -4.51 -4.77 -6.42
CA ASP A 90 -5.18 -4.40 -7.67
C ASP A 90 -6.19 -3.27 -7.42
N ALA A 91 -7.01 -3.36 -6.37
CA ALA A 91 -7.92 -2.26 -5.99
C ALA A 91 -7.18 -0.94 -5.67
N ALA A 92 -5.99 -1.02 -5.05
CA ALA A 92 -5.15 0.14 -4.80
C ALA A 92 -4.56 0.76 -6.09
N LEU A 93 -4.24 -0.08 -7.08
CA LEU A 93 -3.78 0.38 -8.40
C LEU A 93 -4.92 1.02 -9.20
N ASP A 94 -6.14 0.49 -9.11
CA ASP A 94 -7.31 1.06 -9.79
C ASP A 94 -7.64 2.46 -9.25
N ALA A 95 -7.39 2.72 -7.95
CA ALA A 95 -7.56 4.03 -7.34
C ALA A 95 -6.36 4.97 -7.53
N LEU A 96 -5.26 4.53 -8.17
CA LEU A 96 -3.97 5.22 -8.15
C LEU A 96 -4.00 6.67 -8.64
N GLU A 97 -4.75 6.95 -9.72
CA GLU A 97 -4.85 8.29 -10.30
C GLU A 97 -5.51 9.30 -9.36
N LEU A 98 -6.26 8.81 -8.38
CA LEU A 98 -6.97 9.62 -7.40
C LEU A 98 -6.12 9.92 -6.17
N VAL A 99 -5.02 9.20 -5.92
CA VAL A 99 -4.23 9.28 -4.68
C VAL A 99 -3.17 10.42 -4.72
N GLY A 100 -3.24 11.30 -5.73
CA GLY A 100 -2.32 12.42 -5.94
C GLY A 100 -2.31 13.50 -4.86
#